data_AF-A0A5S9M4G4-F1
#
_entry.id   AF-A0A5S9M4G4-F1
#
_cell.length_a   1.000
_cell.length_b   1.000
_cell.length_c   1.000
_cell.angle_alpha   90.00
_cell.angle_beta   90.00
_cell.angle_gamma   90.00
#
_symmetry.space_group_name_H-M   'P 1'
#
loop_
_entity.id
_entity.type
_entity.pdbx_description
1 polymer ?
#
loop_
_entity_poly.entity_id
_entity_poly.type
_entity_poly.pdbx_seq_one_letter_code
_entity_poly.pdbx_strand_id
1 'polypeptide(L)'
;MYVLQQLHPEVVTYHMPAVLMMEGSLDVKQLEAALQALIDRHESLRTAFVEIDGVPVQKVYRQVPFTLEVDEIEGDQEQSVVESFITPFILITSSTINEGKSGEAF
;
A
#
# COMPACT_ATOMS: atom_id res chain seq x y z
N MET A 1 -7.99 1.34 -15.67
CA MET A 1 -7.25 2.02 -14.59
C MET A 1 -5.76 1.75 -14.66
N TYR A 2 -5.28 0.50 -14.62
CA TYR A 2 -3.84 0.19 -14.66
C TYR A 2 -3.05 0.91 -15.77
N VAL A 3 -3.51 0.84 -17.03
CA VAL A 3 -2.83 1.51 -18.16
C VAL A 3 -2.75 3.03 -17.97
N LEU A 4 -3.75 3.66 -17.36
CA LEU A 4 -3.74 5.10 -17.10
C LEU A 4 -2.74 5.48 -15.99
N GLN A 5 -2.62 4.64 -14.94
CA GLN A 5 -1.60 4.83 -13.92
C GLN A 5 -0.18 4.66 -14.49
N GLN A 6 0.04 3.71 -15.40
CA GLN A 6 1.37 3.51 -16.02
C GLN A 6 1.79 4.67 -16.93
N LEU A 7 0.82 5.35 -17.56
CA LEU A 7 1.08 6.52 -18.41
C LEU A 7 1.32 7.80 -17.60
N HIS A 8 0.79 7.85 -16.37
CA HIS A 8 0.89 8.98 -15.46
C HIS A 8 1.19 8.52 -14.02
N PRO A 9 2.37 7.92 -13.76
CA PRO A 9 2.70 7.35 -12.46
C PRO A 9 2.71 8.38 -11.33
N GLU A 10 2.93 9.65 -11.66
CA GLU A 10 2.88 10.80 -10.77
C GLU A 10 1.47 11.24 -10.35
N VAL A 11 0.42 10.69 -10.98
CA VAL A 11 -0.96 11.16 -10.78
C VAL A 11 -1.65 10.36 -9.67
N VAL A 12 -2.08 11.08 -8.64
CA VAL A 12 -2.82 10.56 -7.47
C VAL A 12 -4.35 10.60 -7.65
N THR A 13 -4.85 10.83 -8.87
CA THR A 13 -6.29 11.01 -9.18
C THR A 13 -7.16 9.83 -8.73
N TYR A 14 -6.57 8.65 -8.52
CA TYR A 14 -7.28 7.46 -8.06
C TYR A 14 -7.06 7.13 -6.59
N HIS A 15 -6.36 7.99 -5.85
CA HIS A 15 -6.27 7.88 -4.41
C HIS A 15 -7.58 8.30 -3.76
N MET A 16 -8.01 7.53 -2.77
CA MET A 16 -9.17 7.87 -1.93
C MET A 16 -8.68 8.01 -0.49
N PRO A 17 -7.89 9.05 -0.15
CA PRO A 17 -7.48 9.28 1.23
C PRO A 17 -8.71 9.59 2.07
N ALA A 18 -8.72 9.07 3.29
CA ALA A 18 -9.74 9.37 4.29
C ALA A 18 -9.05 9.70 5.60
N VAL A 19 -9.53 10.73 6.29
CA VAL A 19 -9.07 11.12 7.62
C VAL A 19 -10.22 10.88 8.59
N LEU A 20 -9.92 10.22 9.71
CA LEU A 20 -10.88 9.86 10.74
C LEU A 20 -10.38 10.42 12.07
N MET A 21 -11.17 11.30 12.69
CA MET A 21 -10.92 11.77 14.04
C MET A 21 -11.50 10.75 15.04
N MET A 22 -10.69 10.28 15.98
CA MET A 22 -11.10 9.33 17.01
C MET A 22 -10.82 9.92 18.38
N GLU A 23 -11.85 10.08 19.20
CA GLU A 23 -11.73 10.62 20.56
C GLU A 23 -11.86 9.50 21.59
N GLY A 24 -11.02 9.54 22.63
CA GLY A 24 -11.03 8.58 23.74
C GLY A 24 -9.83 7.63 23.74
N SER A 25 -9.94 6.54 24.49
CA SER A 25 -8.87 5.55 24.60
C SER A 25 -8.82 4.68 23.34
N LEU A 26 -7.83 4.91 22.48
CA LEU A 26 -7.57 4.10 21.31
C LEU A 26 -6.59 2.97 21.66
N ASP A 27 -7.01 1.71 21.47
CA ASP A 27 -6.10 0.57 21.50
C ASP A 27 -5.52 0.34 20.11
N VAL A 28 -4.31 0.87 19.90
CA VAL A 28 -3.57 0.79 18.63
C VAL A 28 -3.39 -0.65 18.16
N LYS A 29 -3.12 -1.60 19.08
CA LYS A 29 -2.89 -3.00 18.71
C LYS A 29 -4.16 -3.67 18.22
N GLN A 30 -5.30 -3.35 18.83
CA GLN A 30 -6.59 -3.86 18.37
C GLN A 30 -6.98 -3.25 17.02
N LEU A 31 -6.70 -1.96 16.79
CA LEU A 31 -6.92 -1.33 15.49
C LEU A 31 -6.07 -1.97 14.40
N GLU A 32 -4.78 -2.18 14.63
CA GLU A 32 -3.88 -2.86 13.71
C GLU A 32 -4.38 -4.27 13.37
N ALA A 33 -4.78 -5.05 14.39
CA ALA A 33 -5.33 -6.40 14.18
C ALA A 33 -6.64 -6.38 13.38
N ALA A 34 -7.51 -5.39 13.60
CA ALA A 34 -8.74 -5.23 12.85
C ALA A 34 -8.46 -4.90 11.37
N LEU A 35 -7.50 -4.00 11.11
CA LEU A 35 -7.06 -3.67 9.74
C LEU A 35 -6.44 -4.88 9.04
N GLN A 36 -5.58 -5.65 9.72
CA GLN A 36 -5.04 -6.90 9.19
C GLN A 36 -6.17 -7.90 8.86
N ALA A 37 -7.18 -8.03 9.71
CA ALA A 37 -8.33 -8.91 9.44
C ALA A 37 -9.14 -8.46 8.21
N LEU A 38 -9.28 -7.16 7.97
CA LEU A 38 -9.90 -6.63 6.75
C LEU A 38 -9.05 -6.98 5.52
N ILE A 39 -7.74 -6.80 5.58
CA ILE A 39 -6.81 -7.16 4.49
C ILE A 39 -6.92 -8.66 4.18
N ASP A 40 -6.92 -9.51 5.20
CA ASP A 40 -7.05 -10.97 5.03
C ASP A 40 -8.40 -11.35 4.39
N ARG A 41 -9.49 -10.70 4.80
CA ARG A 41 -10.85 -10.95 4.30
C ARG A 41 -11.04 -10.53 2.84
N HIS A 42 -10.42 -9.44 2.41
CA HIS A 42 -10.70 -8.81 1.11
C HIS A 42 -9.55 -8.99 0.11
N GLU A 43 -9.78 -9.79 -0.94
CA GLU A 43 -8.77 -10.02 -1.99
C GLU A 43 -8.29 -8.74 -2.68
N SER A 44 -9.18 -7.75 -2.84
CA SER A 44 -8.84 -6.45 -3.42
C SER A 44 -7.74 -5.72 -2.65
N LEU A 45 -7.66 -5.91 -1.32
CA LEU A 45 -6.61 -5.31 -0.47
C LEU A 45 -5.29 -6.08 -0.52
N ARG A 46 -5.28 -7.28 -1.13
CA ARG A 46 -4.10 -8.13 -1.32
C ARG A 46 -3.77 -8.35 -2.80
N THR A 47 -4.27 -7.48 -3.68
CA THR A 47 -4.07 -7.60 -5.12
C THR A 47 -3.02 -6.59 -5.59
N ALA A 48 -2.00 -7.07 -6.29
CA ALA A 48 -1.10 -6.21 -7.06
C ALA A 48 -1.26 -6.46 -8.56
N PHE A 49 -0.90 -5.47 -9.37
CA PHE A 49 -0.76 -5.66 -10.81
C PHE A 49 0.71 -5.90 -11.13
N VAL A 50 1.00 -7.03 -11.77
CA VAL A 50 2.35 -7.41 -12.20
C VAL A 50 2.36 -7.64 -13.71
N GLU A 51 3.51 -7.49 -14.34
CA GLU A 51 3.67 -7.79 -15.75
C GLU A 51 4.25 -9.21 -15.92
N ILE A 52 3.61 -10.03 -16.77
CA ILE A 52 4.12 -11.34 -17.19
C ILE A 52 4.10 -11.35 -18.72
N ASP A 53 5.26 -11.52 -19.34
CA ASP A 53 5.43 -11.55 -20.80
C ASP A 53 4.82 -10.31 -21.52
N GLY A 54 4.99 -9.12 -20.94
CA GLY A 54 4.44 -7.87 -21.49
C GLY A 54 2.94 -7.67 -21.25
N VAL A 55 2.29 -8.58 -20.51
CA VAL A 55 0.85 -8.51 -20.23
C VAL A 55 0.63 -8.21 -18.75
N PRO A 56 -0.15 -7.16 -18.41
CA PRO A 56 -0.48 -6.88 -17.03
C PRO A 56 -1.53 -7.86 -16.52
N VAL A 57 -1.21 -8.51 -15.40
CA VAL A 57 -2.06 -9.48 -14.73
C VAL A 57 -2.26 -9.10 -13.27
N GLN A 58 -3.38 -9.53 -12.70
CA GLN A 58 -3.66 -9.38 -11.28
C GLN A 58 -3.08 -10.56 -10.52
N LYS A 59 -2.26 -10.28 -9.51
CA LYS A 59 -1.73 -11.26 -8.58
C LYS A 59 -2.34 -11.02 -7.21
N VAL A 60 -3.16 -11.97 -6.76
CA VAL A 60 -3.74 -11.99 -5.42
C VAL A 60 -2.79 -12.73 -4.48
N TYR A 61 -2.27 -12.05 -3.46
CA TYR A 61 -1.41 -12.64 -2.45
C TYR A 61 -2.22 -13.31 -1.36
N ARG A 62 -1.84 -14.51 -0.92
CA ARG A 62 -2.57 -15.22 0.14
C ARG A 62 -2.66 -14.42 1.44
N GLN A 63 -1.56 -13.77 1.82
CA GLN A 63 -1.46 -12.89 2.98
C GLN A 63 -0.51 -11.75 2.65
N VAL A 64 -0.76 -10.59 3.24
CA VAL A 64 0.10 -9.41 3.17
C VAL A 64 0.24 -8.88 4.59
N PRO A 65 1.46 -8.83 5.18
CA PRO A 65 1.64 -8.26 6.50
C PRO A 65 1.39 -6.75 6.45
N PHE A 66 0.70 -6.25 7.47
CA PHE A 66 0.40 -4.84 7.67
C PHE A 66 0.90 -4.39 9.05
N THR A 67 1.48 -3.19 9.09
CA THR A 67 1.92 -2.53 10.32
C THR A 67 1.31 -1.14 10.32
N LEU A 68 0.72 -0.75 11.45
CA LEU A 68 0.19 0.59 11.66
C LEU A 68 1.30 1.52 12.15
N GLU A 69 1.66 2.51 11.34
CA GLU A 69 2.57 3.58 11.76
C GLU A 69 1.83 4.56 12.68
N VAL A 70 2.44 4.90 13.82
CA VAL A 70 1.87 5.81 14.81
C VAL A 70 2.90 6.85 15.16
N ASP A 71 2.55 8.10 14.90
CA ASP A 71 3.34 9.26 15.25
C ASP A 71 2.61 10.09 16.30
N GLU A 72 3.34 10.49 17.34
CA GLU A 72 2.87 11.50 18.29
C GLU A 72 3.15 12.89 17.70
N ILE A 73 2.10 13.68 17.53
CA ILE A 73 2.17 15.00 16.89
C ILE A 73 2.05 16.06 17.99
N GLU A 74 2.99 17.00 18.03
CA GLU A 74 2.95 18.16 18.93
C GLU A 74 2.53 19.44 18.17
N GLY A 75 1.58 20.20 18.73
CA GLY A 75 1.22 21.54 18.26
C GLY A 75 0.34 21.58 16.99
N ASP A 76 0.43 22.67 16.22
CA ASP A 76 -0.33 22.95 14.98
C ASP A 76 0.20 22.16 13.76
N GLN A 77 0.62 20.91 13.97
CA GLN A 77 1.18 20.08 12.91
C GLN A 77 0.16 19.12 12.28
N GLU A 78 -1.06 19.08 12.81
CA GLU A 78 -2.15 18.22 12.31
C GLU A 78 -2.36 18.39 10.81
N GLN A 79 -2.39 19.64 10.34
CA GLN A 79 -2.65 19.95 8.94
C GLN A 79 -1.48 19.58 8.02
N SER A 80 -0.24 19.75 8.51
CA SER A 80 0.97 19.33 7.79
C SER A 80 1.09 17.81 7.66
N VAL A 81 0.63 17.05 8.67
CA VAL A 81 0.67 15.58 8.64
C VAL A 81 -0.39 15.03 7.68
N VAL A 82 -1.60 15.61 7.67
CA VAL A 82 -2.66 15.22 6.73
C VAL A 82 -2.23 15.48 5.27
N GLU A 83 -1.56 16.60 4.99
CA GLU A 83 -1.06 16.90 3.64
C GLU A 83 0.06 15.96 3.20
N SER A 84 0.93 15.54 4.13
CA SER A 84 1.98 14.54 3.86
C SER A 84 1.42 13.11 3.65
N PHE A 85 0.19 12.84 4.05
CA PHE A 85 -0.42 11.50 3.92
C PHE A 85 -0.80 11.16 2.47
N ILE A 86 -0.94 12.17 1.61
CA ILE A 86 -1.26 11.98 0.18
C ILE A 86 0.04 11.76 -0.61
N THR A 87 0.75 10.67 -0.30
CA THR A 87 1.89 10.22 -1.11
C THR A 87 1.45 9.26 -2.21
N PRO A 88 2.14 9.22 -3.38
CA PRO A 88 1.92 8.23 -4.43
C PRO A 88 1.94 6.79 -3.90
N PHE A 89 0.82 6.05 -3.99
CA PHE A 89 0.81 4.62 -3.76
C PHE A 89 1.41 3.95 -5.00
N ILE A 90 2.60 3.38 -4.85
CA ILE A 90 3.29 2.72 -5.95
C ILE A 90 2.61 1.35 -6.18
N LEU A 91 1.82 1.22 -7.26
CA LEU A 91 1.21 -0.05 -7.70
C LEU A 91 2.21 -1.03 -8.35
N ILE A 92 3.50 -0.76 -8.18
CA ILE A 92 4.61 -1.41 -8.88
C ILE A 92 5.71 -1.77 -7.88
N THR A 93 6.02 -3.06 -7.76
CA THR A 93 7.39 -3.45 -7.43
C THR A 93 8.00 -3.97 -8.71
N SER A 94 8.60 -3.09 -9.51
CA SER A 94 9.74 -3.55 -10.29
C SER A 94 10.84 -3.81 -9.28
N SER A 95 10.90 -5.03 -8.74
CA SER A 95 12.15 -5.47 -8.12
C SER A 95 13.17 -5.48 -9.26
N THR A 96 14.01 -4.46 -9.30
CA THR A 96 15.26 -4.48 -10.03
C THR A 96 16.06 -5.68 -9.51
N ILE A 97 15.90 -6.85 -10.14
CA ILE A 97 16.88 -7.93 -10.02
C ILE A 97 17.99 -7.54 -10.98
N ASN A 98 18.97 -6.80 -10.48
CA ASN A 98 20.24 -6.66 -11.17
C ASN A 98 21.20 -7.75 -10.64
N GLU A 99 21.63 -8.57 -11.59
CA GLU A 99 22.92 -9.25 -11.68
C GLU A 99 23.17 -10.47 -10.78
N GLY A 100 23.40 -11.62 -11.43
CA GLY A 100 24.24 -12.66 -10.86
C GLY A 100 23.90 -14.08 -11.29
N LYS A 101 24.60 -14.58 -12.31
CA LYS A 101 24.65 -15.99 -12.72
C LYS A 101 24.70 -16.98 -11.54
N SER A 102 23.87 -18.00 -11.59
CA SER A 102 24.16 -19.44 -11.40
C SER A 102 22.80 -20.15 -11.38
N GLY A 103 22.47 -21.03 -12.32
CA GLY A 103 22.99 -22.40 -12.29
C GLY A 103 22.11 -23.26 -11.39
N GLU A 104 21.17 -23.96 -12.03
CA GLU A 104 20.49 -25.19 -11.61
C GLU A 104 19.41 -25.14 -10.51
N ALA A 105 18.24 -25.70 -10.87
CA ALA A 105 17.19 -26.33 -10.06
C ALA A 105 16.75 -25.59 -8.77
N PHE A 106 15.55 -25.03 -8.67
CA PHE A 106 14.21 -25.59 -8.92
C PHE A 106 13.20 -24.44 -9.05
#